data_AF-A0A8T3P898-F1
#
_entry.id   AF-A0A8T3P898-F1
#
_cell.length_a   1.000
_cell.length_b   1.000
_cell.length_c   1.000
_cell.angle_alpha   90.00
_cell.angle_beta   90.00
_cell.angle_gamma   90.00
#
_symmetry.space_group_name_H-M   'P 1'
#
loop_
_entity.id
_entity.type
_entity.pdbx_description
1 polymer ?
#
loop_
_entity_poly.entity_id
_entity_poly.type
_entity_poly.pdbx_seq_one_letter_code
_entity_poly.pdbx_strand_id
1 'polypeptide(L)' 'MVRQGGVGNLRIVSIVGTRPQLIKAAALGPALRARHEEVFIDTGQHYDDALAGAFFAELGLPRPDCVLAVGGGSHAQQ' A
#
# COMPACT_ATOMS: atom_id res chain seq x y z
N MET A 1 -4.90 4.66 -33.40
CA MET A 1 -3.84 3.83 -32.78
C MET A 1 -2.92 4.76 -32.00
N VAL A 2 -3.22 4.99 -30.71
CA VAL A 2 -2.38 5.85 -29.85
C VAL A 2 -1.11 5.06 -29.53
N ARG A 3 0.04 5.59 -29.92
CA ARG A 3 1.34 4.99 -29.61
C ARG A 3 1.52 5.07 -28.09
N GLN A 4 1.55 3.93 -27.42
CA GLN A 4 2.04 3.81 -26.04
C GLN A 4 3.52 4.17 -26.10
N GLY A 5 3.87 5.42 -25.76
CA GLY A 5 5.25 5.80 -25.50
C GLY A 5 5.75 5.01 -24.30
N GLY A 6 6.71 4.11 -24.53
CA GLY A 6 7.25 3.23 -23.52
C GLY A 6 8.02 4.02 -22.46
N VAL A 7 7.34 4.36 -21.36
CA VAL A 7 8.06 4.50 -20.10
C VAL A 7 8.42 3.07 -19.70
N GLY A 8 9.72 2.77 -19.62
CA GLY A 8 10.22 1.46 -19.21
C GLY A 8 9.71 1.06 -17.82
N ASN A 9 10.10 -0.14 -17.36
CA ASN A 9 9.77 -0.62 -16.02
C ASN A 9 10.15 0.44 -14.95
N LEU A 10 9.15 1.13 -14.39
CA LEU A 10 9.33 2.11 -13.32
C LEU A 10 9.39 1.40 -11.98
N ARG A 11 10.12 1.98 -11.04
CA ARG A 11 10.05 1.61 -9.63
C ARG A 11 9.14 2.60 -8.90
N ILE A 12 8.02 2.11 -8.38
CA ILE A 12 6.99 2.89 -7.70
C ILE A 12 7.03 2.55 -6.21
N VAL A 13 7.01 3.55 -5.35
CA VAL A 13 6.88 3.36 -3.90
C VAL A 13 5.47 3.75 -3.48
N SER A 14 4.69 2.78 -3.02
CA SER A 14 3.33 2.96 -2.51
C SER A 14 3.37 2.93 -0.99
N ILE A 15 3.09 4.07 -0.34
CA ILE A 15 3.09 4.20 1.12
C ILE A 15 1.65 4.33 1.61
N VAL A 16 1.22 3.45 2.51
CA VAL A 16 -0.13 3.39 3.08
C VAL A 16 -0.09 3.35 4.60
N GLY A 17 -1.13 3.85 5.26
CA GLY A 17 -1.21 3.88 6.72
C GLY A 17 -2.63 3.93 7.30
N THR A 18 -3.65 4.01 6.44
CA THR A 18 -5.05 4.10 6.87
C THR A 18 -5.92 3.14 6.06
N ARG A 19 -7.05 2.72 6.62
CA ARG A 19 -8.00 1.82 5.93
C ARG A 19 -8.45 2.34 4.55
N PRO A 20 -8.80 3.63 4.34
CA PRO A 20 -9.12 4.14 3.01
C PRO A 20 -7.97 4.02 1.99
N GLN A 21 -6.71 4.09 2.45
CA GLN A 21 -5.55 3.89 1.58
C GLN A 21 -5.36 2.40 1.22
N LEU A 22 -5.58 1.48 2.16
CA LEU A 22 -5.56 0.04 1.87
C LEU A 22 -6.59 -0.34 0.81
N ILE A 23 -7.82 0.18 0.90
CA ILE A 23 -8.88 -0.04 -0.11
C ILE A 23 -8.42 0.44 -1.50
N LYS A 24 -7.81 1.63 -1.58
CA LYS A 24 -7.28 2.16 -2.85
C LYS A 24 -6.10 1.36 -3.38
N ALA A 25 -5.21 0.91 -2.50
CA ALA A 25 -4.06 0.08 -2.86
C ALA A 25 -4.52 -1.28 -3.40
N ALA A 26 -5.60 -1.86 -2.86
CA ALA A 26 -6.16 -3.10 -3.35
C ALA A 26 -6.70 -2.97 -4.78
N ALA A 27 -7.34 -1.83 -5.09
CA ALA A 27 -7.84 -1.55 -6.42
C ALA A 27 -6.72 -1.23 -7.44
N LEU A 28 -5.69 -0.48 -7.03
CA LEU A 28 -4.66 0.04 -7.93
C LEU A 28 -3.43 -0.88 -8.08
N GLY A 29 -3.01 -1.54 -7.00
CA GLY A 29 -1.78 -2.32 -6.91
C GLY A 29 -1.64 -3.39 -8.01
N PRO A 30 -2.66 -4.21 -8.31
CA PRO A 30 -2.56 -5.20 -9.39
C PRO A 30 -2.23 -4.58 -10.76
N ALA A 31 -2.81 -3.41 -11.08
CA ALA A 31 -2.54 -2.72 -12.34
C ALA A 31 -1.13 -2.11 -12.38
N LEU A 32 -0.60 -1.66 -11.24
CA LEU A 32 0.78 -1.18 -11.13
C LEU A 32 1.78 -2.33 -11.30
N ARG A 33 1.63 -3.41 -10.53
CA ARG A 33 2.53 -4.58 -10.55
C ARG A 33 2.56 -5.31 -11.89
N ALA A 34 1.50 -5.20 -12.69
CA ALA A 34 1.46 -5.77 -14.04
C ALA A 34 2.40 -5.05 -15.03
N ARG A 35 2.85 -3.82 -14.72
CA ARG A 35 3.62 -2.97 -15.65
C ARG A 35 4.90 -2.40 -15.05
N HIS A 36 5.00 -2.38 -13.72
CA HIS A 36 6.01 -1.69 -12.94
C HIS A 36 6.43 -2.53 -11.73
N GLU A 37 7.61 -2.26 -11.19
CA GLU A 37 8.02 -2.77 -9.89
C GLU A 37 7.41 -1.87 -8.80
N GLU A 38 6.62 -2.44 -7.91
CA GLU A 38 6.05 -1.72 -6.76
C GLU A 38 6.74 -2.16 -5.47
N VAL A 39 7.25 -1.19 -4.72
CA VAL A 39 7.65 -1.34 -3.32
C VAL A 39 6.50 -0.84 -2.46
N PHE A 40 5.88 -1.73 -1.71
CA PHE A 40 4.69 -1.48 -0.92
C PHE A 40 5.04 -1.35 0.57
N ILE A 41 4.83 -0.16 1.12
CA ILE A 41 5.23 0.19 2.49
C ILE A 41 3.99 0.52 3.32
N ASP A 42 3.89 -0.11 4.49
CA ASP A 42 2.91 0.25 5.52
C ASP A 42 3.57 1.17 6.57
N THR A 43 2.93 2.27 6.93
CA THR A 43 3.42 3.14 8.00
C THR A 43 3.25 2.50 9.38
N GLY A 44 2.37 1.50 9.53
CA GLY A 44 2.05 0.90 10.82
C GLY A 44 1.32 1.87 11.76
N GLN A 45 0.53 2.79 11.22
CA GLN A 45 -0.32 3.73 11.98
C GLN A 45 -1.69 3.14 12.36
N HIS A 46 -1.83 1.82 12.33
CA HIS A 46 -3.10 1.16 12.62
C HIS A 46 -3.35 1.11 14.13
N TYR A 47 -4.57 1.44 14.55
CA TYR A 47 -4.97 1.44 15.97
C TYR A 47 -5.03 0.02 16.58
N ASP A 48 -5.27 -0.97 15.73
CA ASP A 48 -5.38 -2.37 16.11
C ASP A 48 -4.64 -3.21 15.06
N ASP A 49 -3.45 -3.67 15.42
CA ASP A 49 -2.57 -4.49 14.57
C ASP A 49 -3.22 -5.82 14.17
N ALA A 50 -4.08 -6.39 15.03
CA ALA A 50 -4.81 -7.63 14.70
C ALA A 50 -5.87 -7.35 13.63
N LEU A 51 -6.53 -6.20 13.70
CA LEU A 51 -7.50 -5.77 12.69
C LEU A 51 -6.81 -5.39 11.36
N ALA A 52 -5.63 -4.75 11.42
CA ALA A 52 -4.85 -4.42 10.23
C ALA A 52 -4.47 -5.67 9.43
N GLY A 53 -3.96 -6.71 10.11
CA GLY A 53 -3.61 -7.99 9.48
C GLY A 53 -4.78 -8.66 8.76
N ALA A 54 -5.99 -8.59 9.33
CA ALA A 54 -7.21 -9.11 8.70
C ALA A 54 -7.53 -8.37 7.38
N PHE A 55 -7.36 -7.05 7.32
CA PHE A 55 -7.64 -6.27 6.11
C PHE A 55 -6.73 -6.62 4.94
N PHE A 56 -5.45 -6.93 5.17
CA PHE A 56 -4.57 -7.36 4.07
C PHE A 56 -5.09 -8.65 3.42
N ALA A 57 -5.50 -9.61 4.24
CA ALA A 57 -6.07 -10.87 3.74
C ALA A 57 -7.42 -10.65 3.06
N GLU A 58 -8.34 -9.89 3.67
CA GLU A 58 -9.67 -9.60 3.13
C GLU A 58 -9.62 -8.85 1.79
N LEU A 59 -8.70 -7.89 1.65
CA LEU A 59 -8.56 -7.08 0.44
C LEU A 59 -7.66 -7.75 -0.63
N GLY A 60 -7.09 -8.92 -0.34
CA GLY A 60 -6.14 -9.59 -1.24
C GLY A 60 -4.86 -8.79 -1.48
N LEU A 61 -4.47 -7.95 -0.51
CA LEU A 61 -3.23 -7.18 -0.58
C LEU A 61 -2.03 -8.08 -0.27
N PRO A 62 -0.87 -7.85 -0.92
CA PRO A 62 0.35 -8.53 -0.51
C PRO A 62 0.80 -8.03 0.86
N ARG A 63 1.68 -8.79 1.50
CA ARG A 63 2.39 -8.29 2.67
C ARG A 63 3.24 -7.07 2.27
N PRO A 64 3.31 -6.03 3.12
CA PRO A 64 4.22 -4.91 2.90
C PRO A 64 5.67 -5.39 2.81
N ASP A 65 6.46 -4.78 1.92
CA ASP A 65 7.90 -4.94 1.83
C ASP A 65 8.62 -4.33 3.05
N CYS A 66 7.99 -3.33 3.67
CA CYS A 66 8.48 -2.67 4.88
C CYS A 66 7.31 -2.15 5.72
N VAL A 67 7.45 -2.21 7.05
CA VAL A 67 6.55 -1.57 8.01
C VAL A 67 7.36 -0.53 8.80
N LEU A 68 6.97 0.74 8.74
CA LEU A 68 7.74 1.85 9.33
C LEU A 68 7.49 2.05 10.83
N ALA A 69 6.49 1.38 11.42
CA ALA A 69 6.15 1.41 12.85
C ALA A 69 5.97 2.84 13.43
N VAL A 70 5.37 3.75 12.65
CA VAL A 70 5.18 5.16 13.06
C VAL A 70 3.98 5.34 14.02
N GLY A 71 3.21 4.28 14.30
CA GLY A 71 1.97 4.28 15.09
C GLY A 71 2.07 4.45 16.60
N GLY A 72 3.17 5.00 17.13
CA GLY A 72 3.34 5.22 18.58
C GLY A 72 2.55 6.40 19.17
N GLY A 73 1.82 7.17 18.35
CA GLY A 73 1.05 8.34 18.78
C GLY A 73 -0.45 8.09 18.65
N SER A 74 -1.23 8.46 19.67
CA SER A 74 -2.69 8.40 19.60
C SER A 74 -3.22 9.34 18.50
N HIS A 75 -4.40 9.05 17.95
CA HIS A 75 -5.12 9.91 17.00
C HIS A 75 -5.38 11.33 17.55
N ALA A 76 -5.25 11.53 18.87
CA ALA A 76 -5.33 12.83 19.54
C ALA A 76 -4.04 13.67 19.45
N GLN A 77 -2.96 13.10 18.92
CA GLN A 77 -1.64 13.74 18.79
C GLN A 77 -1.18 13.86 17.32
N GLN A 78 -2.00 13.45 16.36
CA GLN A 78 -1.74 13.56 14.92
C GLN A 78 -2.62 14.63 14.26
#